data_AF-A0A1F5LBN2-F1
#
_entry.id   AF-A0A1F5LBN2-F1
#
_cell.length_a   1.000
_cell.length_b   1.000
_cell.length_c   1.000
_cell.angle_alpha   90.00
_cell.angle_beta   90.00
_cell.angle_gamma   90.00
#
_symmetry.space_group_name_H-M   'P 1'
#
loop_
_entity.id
_entity.type
_entity.pdbx_description
1 polymer ?
#
loop_
_entity_poly.entity_id
_entity_poly.type
_entity_poly.pdbx_seq_one_letter_code
_entity_poly.pdbx_strand_id
1 'polypeptide(L)'
;MDILNLAPGLNRLRDTEEGVSVNDPSHSPHSSPHALPLVRHHPLSYIRTYVPGSGVKEAYDKEKGNDLTPLHQDPESPGCLTGPCDDAILDANPNPDVGPSEDSTTVDPDESTVSSDTSVSSSFTPAVALARFPFRHMGGDLAKRTSEFYDGGKFWRRSWDLYYLSVPKAISEGALLLIPAKQAFSFIEEMNSTLKSQIQLTGTGREGMVLTFGNDKIPLPVFLGQSSSAEKKDELVQTIPSSPLEWGVWSHGLQAVAMKAFEASIRLSFDMIKKKDLKKAQQAKKKKRDAEERLGRAMAFFGLRPLWKANTHQPSFANGEIQPIDPTRTVKWTYQDSPIFICIDIEWNERQAWQLTEVGISTLDMMDLEGVVPGDYGEMWVARIRSRHLRVDEYRHWTNSEFCHGCPGSFDFGESEFVPSAEVGRIVDEAFKPPYMVPTAEDPAYWWKHQKRNIVLVGLNLKGDIEQLRSNASQVFLDYNTPRSIFYDTLDLAELYRAESGELQNRGLENVLRSLQVLHVNLHNGGNDAHYTLHGLVRLMMKAAGEKPWAYEKEERAKESTQPKEEPEEESKKSQEKLGGESTEVEI
;
A
#
# COMPACT_ATOMS: atom_id res chain seq x y z
N MET A 1 -19.49 40.99 47.47
CA MET A 1 -18.65 40.97 48.68
C MET A 1 -17.27 40.47 48.30
N ASP A 2 -16.48 41.42 47.79
CA ASP A 2 -15.13 41.76 48.26
C ASP A 2 -14.03 40.70 48.46
N ILE A 3 -12.98 40.87 47.63
CA ILE A 3 -11.55 41.02 47.97
C ILE A 3 -10.89 39.99 48.92
N LEU A 4 -9.89 39.26 48.40
CA LEU A 4 -8.46 39.23 48.83
C LEU A 4 -7.77 38.08 48.05
N ASN A 5 -6.77 38.26 47.17
CA ASN A 5 -5.43 38.83 47.32
C ASN A 5 -4.56 38.14 48.40
N LEU A 6 -3.56 37.34 47.96
CA LEU A 6 -2.28 37.19 48.67
C LEU A 6 -1.21 36.52 47.77
N ALA A 7 -0.01 37.10 47.78
CA ALA A 7 1.22 36.51 47.24
C ALA A 7 2.40 36.91 48.13
N PRO A 8 3.41 36.03 48.26
CA PRO A 8 4.80 36.45 48.30
C PRO A 8 5.64 35.62 47.28
N GLY A 9 6.89 35.97 46.95
CA GLY A 9 7.67 37.09 47.45
C GLY A 9 9.17 36.74 47.54
N LEU A 10 9.89 36.95 46.42
CA LEU A 10 11.30 37.35 46.32
C LEU A 10 12.31 36.96 47.42
N ASN A 11 13.43 36.34 47.02
CA ASN A 11 14.71 37.07 47.09
C ASN A 11 15.82 36.52 46.16
N ARG A 12 16.84 37.36 45.91
CA ARG A 12 18.11 37.05 45.22
C ARG A 12 19.24 36.92 46.23
N LEU A 13 20.39 36.34 45.84
CA LEU A 13 21.71 36.72 46.38
C LEU A 13 22.83 36.53 45.34
N ARG A 14 23.93 37.27 45.51
CA ARG A 14 25.07 37.45 44.57
C ARG A 14 26.23 38.18 45.28
N ASP A 15 27.50 38.11 44.84
CA ASP A 15 28.10 37.17 43.88
C ASP A 15 28.85 36.05 44.63
N THR A 16 30.17 35.79 44.67
CA THR A 16 31.43 36.37 44.12
C THR A 16 32.35 35.18 43.85
N GLU A 17 33.06 35.07 42.72
CA GLU A 17 34.37 35.68 42.41
C GLU A 17 35.47 35.46 43.46
N GLU A 18 36.30 34.44 43.22
CA GLU A 18 37.75 34.49 43.38
C GLU A 18 38.38 33.54 42.34
N GLY A 19 39.60 33.82 41.85
CA GLY A 19 40.18 33.07 40.73
C GLY A 19 41.70 33.06 40.71
N VAL A 20 42.28 31.95 40.25
CA VAL A 20 43.72 31.75 40.03
C VAL A 20 43.92 31.10 38.65
N SER A 21 45.02 31.41 37.98
CA SER A 21 45.25 31.12 36.56
C SER A 21 46.61 30.46 36.31
N VAL A 22 46.82 30.06 35.05
CA VAL A 22 48.09 29.64 34.41
C VAL A 22 48.64 28.26 34.83
N ASN A 23 48.45 27.27 33.95
CA ASN A 23 49.56 26.69 33.18
C ASN A 23 49.05 25.78 32.05
N ASP A 24 49.41 26.14 30.81
CA ASP A 24 49.38 25.31 29.61
C ASP A 24 50.83 24.84 29.36
N PRO A 25 51.09 23.62 28.85
CA PRO A 25 51.53 23.59 27.45
C PRO A 25 51.11 22.33 26.66
N SER A 26 50.34 22.57 25.60
CA SER A 26 50.53 22.05 24.23
C SER A 26 50.82 20.55 24.01
N HIS A 27 49.90 19.85 23.34
CA HIS A 27 50.26 18.96 22.22
C HIS A 27 49.10 18.79 21.23
N SER A 28 49.44 18.43 19.98
CA SER A 28 48.52 18.38 18.83
C SER A 28 47.64 17.11 18.81
N PRO A 29 46.44 17.16 18.18
CA PRO A 29 45.50 16.04 18.20
C PRO A 29 45.94 14.90 17.28
N HIS A 30 45.93 13.66 17.80
CA HIS A 30 46.20 12.45 17.03
C HIS A 30 44.98 11.53 16.92
N SER A 31 44.62 11.22 15.66
CA SER A 31 43.93 10.00 15.17
C SER A 31 42.67 9.49 15.89
N SER A 32 41.53 9.58 15.20
CA SER A 32 40.34 8.77 15.46
C SER A 32 40.60 7.26 15.31
N PRO A 33 39.96 6.37 16.09
CA PRO A 33 39.98 4.94 15.83
C PRO A 33 38.96 4.53 14.74
N HIS A 34 39.47 3.91 13.68
CA HIS A 34 38.81 2.88 12.86
C HIS A 34 37.35 3.07 12.41
N ALA A 35 37.17 3.79 11.29
CA ALA A 35 36.12 3.43 10.34
C ALA A 35 36.53 2.14 9.59
N LEU A 36 35.60 1.19 9.44
CA LEU A 36 35.83 -0.04 8.65
C LEU A 36 35.68 0.23 7.14
N PRO A 37 36.48 -0.42 6.27
CA PRO A 37 36.50 -0.12 4.84
C PRO A 37 35.33 -0.75 4.07
N LEU A 38 34.57 0.08 3.35
CA LEU A 38 33.54 -0.35 2.40
C LEU A 38 34.15 -0.97 1.13
N VAL A 39 34.29 -2.30 1.11
CA VAL A 39 34.56 -3.06 -0.13
C VAL A 39 33.23 -3.24 -0.90
N ARG A 40 33.28 -3.08 -2.22
CA ARG A 40 32.11 -3.10 -3.12
C ARG A 40 31.95 -4.43 -3.88
N HIS A 41 30.81 -4.56 -4.58
CA HIS A 41 30.41 -5.60 -5.56
C HIS A 41 29.90 -6.91 -4.91
N HIS A 42 28.63 -7.31 -5.01
CA HIS A 42 27.80 -7.53 -6.22
C HIS A 42 26.26 -7.52 -5.91
N PRO A 43 25.37 -7.55 -6.92
CA PRO A 43 23.92 -7.34 -6.72
C PRO A 43 23.10 -8.63 -6.47
N LEU A 44 22.59 -8.81 -5.25
CA LEU A 44 21.60 -9.86 -4.88
C LEU A 44 20.57 -9.37 -3.84
N SER A 45 20.06 -8.13 -3.98
CA SER A 45 19.11 -7.48 -3.04
C SER A 45 17.68 -8.06 -3.05
N TYR A 46 17.54 -9.35 -3.32
CA TYR A 46 16.28 -10.11 -3.27
C TYR A 46 16.37 -11.33 -2.32
N ILE A 47 17.56 -11.66 -1.81
CA ILE A 47 17.84 -12.86 -0.99
C ILE A 47 18.41 -12.46 0.39
N ARG A 48 18.10 -11.24 0.87
CA ARG A 48 18.66 -10.70 2.13
C ARG A 48 17.68 -10.08 3.13
N THR A 49 16.37 -10.17 2.89
CA THR A 49 15.42 -10.18 4.01
C THR A 49 15.75 -11.39 4.89
N TYR A 50 16.28 -11.11 6.08
CA TYR A 50 16.83 -12.08 7.03
C TYR A 50 15.83 -13.21 7.34
N VAL A 51 16.24 -14.46 7.10
CA VAL A 51 15.55 -15.66 7.59
C VAL A 51 16.25 -16.10 8.89
N PRO A 52 15.59 -15.98 10.06
CA PRO A 52 16.15 -16.43 11.33
C PRO A 52 16.54 -17.92 11.30
N GLY A 53 17.53 -18.30 12.11
CA GLY A 53 18.02 -19.68 12.23
C GLY A 53 19.21 -20.04 11.32
N SER A 54 19.47 -19.28 10.25
CA SER A 54 20.66 -19.48 9.39
C SER A 54 21.93 -18.85 10.00
N GLY A 55 22.41 -19.42 11.11
CA GLY A 55 23.58 -18.91 11.84
C GLY A 55 24.87 -18.93 11.02
N VAL A 56 25.32 -17.75 10.56
CA VAL A 56 26.58 -17.56 9.83
C VAL A 56 27.77 -17.76 10.77
N LYS A 57 28.26 -19.00 10.88
CA LYS A 57 29.57 -19.30 11.46
C LYS A 57 30.66 -18.93 10.46
N GLU A 58 31.22 -17.72 10.61
CA GLU A 58 32.47 -17.35 9.95
C GLU A 58 33.64 -18.16 10.54
N ALA A 59 33.86 -19.36 10.00
CA ALA A 59 34.99 -20.20 10.34
C ALA A 59 36.22 -19.77 9.53
N TYR A 60 37.25 -19.27 10.22
CA TYR A 60 38.53 -18.90 9.62
C TYR A 60 39.22 -20.07 8.90
N ASP A 61 39.81 -19.80 7.74
CA ASP A 61 40.63 -20.76 7.00
C ASP A 61 41.80 -21.30 7.83
N LYS A 62 41.94 -22.63 7.84
CA LYS A 62 43.21 -23.32 8.05
C LYS A 62 43.31 -24.49 7.08
N GLU A 63 44.22 -24.37 6.12
CA GLU A 63 44.57 -25.42 5.18
C GLU A 63 45.02 -26.71 5.91
N LYS A 64 44.52 -27.87 5.46
CA LYS A 64 45.33 -29.10 5.29
C LYS A 64 44.57 -30.26 4.65
N GLY A 65 45.04 -30.66 3.47
CA GLY A 65 45.10 -32.07 3.04
C GLY A 65 43.85 -32.68 2.39
N ASN A 66 44.09 -33.24 1.20
CA ASN A 66 43.47 -34.37 0.50
C ASN A 66 42.38 -35.16 1.27
N ASP A 67 41.32 -35.66 0.62
CA ASP A 67 41.40 -36.40 -0.65
C ASP A 67 40.13 -36.29 -1.55
N LEU A 68 40.15 -36.93 -2.72
CA LEU A 68 39.14 -36.81 -3.79
C LEU A 68 38.22 -38.04 -3.97
N THR A 69 36.95 -37.76 -4.27
CA THR A 69 35.95 -38.61 -4.98
C THR A 69 35.44 -39.91 -4.29
N PRO A 70 34.27 -40.47 -4.72
CA PRO A 70 33.07 -39.85 -5.31
C PRO A 70 31.74 -40.31 -4.65
N LEU A 71 30.63 -39.80 -5.20
CA LEU A 71 29.24 -40.23 -4.95
C LEU A 71 29.02 -41.75 -5.15
N HIS A 72 28.04 -42.30 -4.41
CA HIS A 72 27.37 -43.56 -4.75
C HIS A 72 25.85 -43.38 -4.63
N GLN A 73 25.09 -44.03 -5.51
CA GLN A 73 23.62 -44.01 -5.52
C GLN A 73 23.04 -45.33 -5.01
N ASP A 74 21.86 -45.23 -4.37
CA ASP A 74 20.76 -46.22 -4.29
C ASP A 74 21.08 -47.64 -3.72
N PRO A 75 20.08 -48.51 -3.44
CA PRO A 75 18.61 -48.35 -3.46
C PRO A 75 17.90 -48.75 -2.13
N GLU A 76 16.58 -48.55 -2.05
CA GLU A 76 15.55 -49.62 -2.01
C GLU A 76 14.17 -49.13 -1.53
N SER A 77 13.11 -49.85 -1.92
CA SER A 77 11.71 -49.63 -1.51
C SER A 77 10.98 -50.96 -1.37
N PRO A 78 9.99 -51.03 -0.47
CA PRO A 78 8.63 -51.45 -0.88
C PRO A 78 7.55 -50.51 -0.31
N GLY A 79 6.34 -50.34 -0.86
CA GLY A 79 5.57 -51.15 -1.81
C GLY A 79 4.55 -52.06 -1.07
N CYS A 80 3.26 -52.15 -1.41
CA CYS A 80 2.41 -51.41 -2.36
C CYS A 80 0.90 -51.73 -2.07
N LEU A 81 -0.03 -51.13 -2.83
CA LEU A 81 -1.46 -51.51 -3.02
C LEU A 81 -2.49 -51.37 -1.87
N THR A 82 -3.35 -50.34 -1.96
CA THR A 82 -4.81 -50.40 -2.28
C THR A 82 -5.23 -48.98 -2.71
N GLY A 83 -6.20 -48.69 -3.59
CA GLY A 83 -7.19 -49.52 -4.28
C GLY A 83 -8.51 -48.72 -4.38
N PRO A 84 -8.87 -48.13 -5.54
CA PRO A 84 -10.04 -47.24 -5.65
C PRO A 84 -11.35 -47.99 -5.88
N CYS A 85 -12.48 -47.35 -5.58
CA CYS A 85 -13.83 -47.84 -5.86
C CYS A 85 -14.65 -46.77 -6.61
N ASP A 86 -15.17 -47.14 -7.79
CA ASP A 86 -16.24 -46.44 -8.50
C ASP A 86 -17.55 -47.21 -8.35
N ASP A 87 -18.69 -46.50 -8.36
CA ASP A 87 -20.03 -46.91 -8.85
C ASP A 87 -21.10 -45.91 -8.33
N ALA A 88 -22.21 -45.59 -9.01
CA ALA A 88 -22.74 -46.14 -10.27
C ALA A 88 -23.46 -45.05 -11.12
N ILE A 89 -23.79 -45.39 -12.37
CA ILE A 89 -24.65 -44.61 -13.29
C ILE A 89 -25.80 -45.50 -13.79
N LEU A 90 -27.04 -44.98 -13.74
CA LEU A 90 -28.22 -45.33 -14.57
C LEU A 90 -29.14 -44.08 -14.59
N ASP A 91 -29.93 -43.75 -15.61
CA ASP A 91 -30.31 -44.44 -16.86
C ASP A 91 -30.38 -43.46 -18.05
N ALA A 92 -30.46 -43.98 -19.28
CA ALA A 92 -30.70 -43.19 -20.50
C ALA A 92 -31.52 -43.96 -21.54
N ASN A 93 -32.31 -43.25 -22.38
CA ASN A 93 -32.77 -43.57 -23.78
C ASN A 93 -34.19 -43.03 -24.09
N PRO A 94 -34.65 -42.99 -25.37
CA PRO A 94 -33.91 -43.05 -26.64
C PRO A 94 -34.29 -41.93 -27.65
N ASN A 95 -33.58 -41.90 -28.80
CA ASN A 95 -33.99 -41.23 -30.05
C ASN A 95 -34.59 -42.28 -31.02
N PRO A 96 -35.57 -41.96 -31.87
CA PRO A 96 -35.32 -41.77 -33.32
C PRO A 96 -36.19 -40.62 -33.93
N ASP A 97 -36.19 -40.25 -35.21
CA ASP A 97 -35.93 -41.01 -36.46
C ASP A 97 -35.52 -40.11 -37.66
N VAL A 98 -35.33 -40.70 -38.85
CA VAL A 98 -34.76 -40.09 -40.08
C VAL A 98 -35.84 -39.76 -41.13
N GLY A 99 -35.75 -38.61 -41.80
CA GLY A 99 -36.58 -38.25 -42.97
C GLY A 99 -36.00 -37.06 -43.77
N PRO A 100 -36.15 -37.00 -45.12
CA PRO A 100 -35.27 -36.15 -45.96
C PRO A 100 -35.94 -34.92 -46.63
N SER A 101 -35.07 -33.99 -47.03
CA SER A 101 -35.15 -33.01 -48.14
C SER A 101 -36.46 -32.77 -48.92
N GLU A 102 -36.79 -31.49 -49.10
CA GLU A 102 -37.22 -30.94 -50.40
C GLU A 102 -36.48 -29.61 -50.71
N ASP A 103 -36.54 -29.19 -51.97
CA ASP A 103 -35.71 -28.14 -52.59
C ASP A 103 -36.60 -27.03 -53.17
N SER A 104 -36.16 -25.76 -53.07
CA SER A 104 -36.65 -24.64 -53.88
C SER A 104 -35.79 -23.39 -53.72
N THR A 105 -34.96 -23.12 -54.72
CA THR A 105 -34.33 -21.81 -54.97
C THR A 105 -35.36 -20.75 -55.40
N THR A 106 -35.29 -19.55 -54.83
CA THR A 106 -35.62 -18.30 -55.52
C THR A 106 -34.54 -17.25 -55.24
N VAL A 107 -34.43 -16.24 -56.11
CA VAL A 107 -33.22 -15.40 -56.29
C VAL A 107 -33.36 -14.02 -55.63
N ASP A 108 -32.19 -13.45 -55.29
CA ASP A 108 -31.87 -12.05 -54.93
C ASP A 108 -32.56 -10.94 -55.78
N PRO A 109 -32.46 -9.64 -55.42
CA PRO A 109 -31.63 -9.02 -54.37
C PRO A 109 -32.33 -7.99 -53.45
N ASP A 110 -31.62 -7.55 -52.40
CA ASP A 110 -31.35 -6.11 -52.22
C ASP A 110 -30.00 -5.87 -51.50
N GLU A 111 -29.28 -4.81 -51.85
CA GLU A 111 -27.90 -4.54 -51.45
C GLU A 111 -27.82 -3.32 -50.52
N SER A 112 -27.59 -3.54 -49.22
CA SER A 112 -27.45 -2.46 -48.22
C SER A 112 -26.13 -2.52 -47.45
N THR A 113 -25.04 -2.27 -48.18
CA THR A 113 -23.76 -1.67 -47.73
C THR A 113 -23.48 -1.67 -46.22
N VAL A 114 -22.70 -2.66 -45.76
CA VAL A 114 -22.08 -2.64 -44.42
C VAL A 114 -21.03 -1.51 -44.38
N SER A 115 -21.41 -0.35 -43.83
CA SER A 115 -20.53 0.80 -43.71
C SER A 115 -19.48 0.59 -42.60
N SER A 116 -18.28 0.17 -43.01
CA SER A 116 -17.15 -0.13 -42.13
C SER A 116 -16.36 1.12 -41.74
N ASP A 117 -16.97 2.00 -40.94
CA ASP A 117 -16.30 3.17 -40.33
C ASP A 117 -16.23 3.04 -38.79
N THR A 118 -15.61 1.96 -38.31
CA THR A 118 -15.43 1.69 -36.88
C THR A 118 -14.25 2.48 -36.31
N SER A 119 -14.33 3.82 -36.40
CA SER A 119 -13.43 4.75 -35.72
C SER A 119 -13.42 4.47 -34.20
N VAL A 120 -12.41 3.72 -33.74
CA VAL A 120 -12.26 3.28 -32.34
C VAL A 120 -12.19 4.51 -31.43
N SER A 121 -13.23 4.72 -30.62
CA SER A 121 -13.31 5.90 -29.77
C SER A 121 -12.32 5.79 -28.61
N SER A 122 -11.39 6.73 -28.49
CA SER A 122 -10.43 6.80 -27.38
C SER A 122 -11.03 7.40 -26.09
N SER A 123 -12.30 7.81 -26.09
CA SER A 123 -12.98 8.41 -24.94
C SER A 123 -14.39 7.88 -24.76
N PHE A 124 -14.79 7.67 -23.50
CA PHE A 124 -16.06 7.05 -23.12
C PHE A 124 -16.71 7.76 -21.93
N THR A 125 -18.03 7.64 -21.83
CA THR A 125 -18.87 8.18 -20.76
C THR A 125 -19.53 7.03 -20.00
N PRO A 126 -19.53 7.00 -18.65
CA PRO A 126 -20.22 5.95 -17.90
C PRO A 126 -21.73 5.98 -18.14
N ALA A 127 -22.26 4.92 -18.76
CA ALA A 127 -23.61 4.89 -19.31
C ALA A 127 -24.69 5.15 -18.24
N VAL A 128 -24.51 4.55 -17.06
CA VAL A 128 -25.43 4.69 -15.92
C VAL A 128 -25.30 6.07 -15.22
N ALA A 129 -24.17 6.77 -15.37
CA ALA A 129 -24.03 8.14 -14.90
C ALA A 129 -24.73 9.12 -15.85
N LEU A 130 -24.55 8.93 -17.17
CA LEU A 130 -25.22 9.70 -18.21
C LEU A 130 -26.75 9.55 -18.13
N ALA A 131 -27.26 8.31 -18.05
CA ALA A 131 -28.68 8.00 -17.88
C ALA A 131 -29.32 8.63 -16.62
N ARG A 132 -28.51 9.12 -15.68
CA ARG A 132 -28.93 9.74 -14.41
C ARG A 132 -28.53 11.20 -14.29
N PHE A 133 -27.98 11.80 -15.36
CA PHE A 133 -27.30 13.09 -15.34
C PHE A 133 -28.14 14.28 -14.81
N PRO A 134 -29.35 14.58 -15.35
CA PRO A 134 -30.12 15.74 -14.86
C PRO A 134 -30.60 15.58 -13.41
N PHE A 135 -30.78 14.35 -12.95
CA PHE A 135 -31.26 14.03 -11.60
C PHE A 135 -30.15 14.10 -10.52
N ARG A 136 -28.90 14.38 -10.91
CA ARG A 136 -27.73 14.27 -10.01
C ARG A 136 -26.66 15.35 -10.19
N HIS A 137 -26.40 15.73 -11.44
CA HIS A 137 -25.27 16.58 -11.85
C HIS A 137 -25.75 17.94 -12.41
N MET A 138 -27.03 18.25 -12.17
CA MET A 138 -27.73 19.49 -12.52
C MET A 138 -28.69 19.87 -11.39
N GLY A 139 -29.18 21.11 -11.39
CA GLY A 139 -30.18 21.60 -10.44
C GLY A 139 -31.07 22.70 -11.03
N GLY A 140 -32.10 23.10 -10.27
CA GLY A 140 -33.05 24.13 -10.68
C GLY A 140 -33.91 23.75 -11.90
N ASP A 141 -34.51 24.75 -12.54
CA ASP A 141 -35.48 24.54 -13.63
C ASP A 141 -34.86 24.08 -14.95
N LEU A 142 -33.53 24.19 -15.10
CA LEU A 142 -32.83 23.52 -16.21
C LEU A 142 -32.83 22.01 -16.04
N ALA A 143 -32.63 21.48 -14.82
CA ALA A 143 -32.69 20.04 -14.56
C ALA A 143 -34.09 19.46 -14.86
N LYS A 144 -35.16 20.18 -14.50
CA LYS A 144 -36.55 19.80 -14.83
C LYS A 144 -36.77 19.69 -16.35
N ARG A 145 -36.46 20.75 -17.11
CA ARG A 145 -36.58 20.74 -18.58
C ARG A 145 -35.68 19.70 -19.26
N THR A 146 -34.58 19.33 -18.61
CA THR A 146 -33.66 18.29 -19.11
C THR A 146 -34.18 16.88 -18.81
N SER A 147 -34.97 16.65 -17.74
CA SER A 147 -35.50 15.30 -17.44
C SER A 147 -36.44 14.79 -18.52
N GLU A 148 -37.10 15.68 -19.27
CA GLU A 148 -37.97 15.35 -20.40
C GLU A 148 -37.31 14.48 -21.47
N PHE A 149 -35.97 14.45 -21.56
CA PHE A 149 -35.20 13.58 -22.47
C PHE A 149 -34.94 12.16 -21.93
N TYR A 150 -35.20 11.93 -20.64
CA TYR A 150 -34.88 10.71 -19.89
C TYR A 150 -36.13 10.02 -19.33
N ASP A 151 -37.13 10.81 -18.93
CA ASP A 151 -38.33 10.38 -18.23
C ASP A 151 -39.11 9.30 -18.98
N GLY A 152 -39.72 8.38 -18.22
CA GLY A 152 -40.41 7.22 -18.79
C GLY A 152 -39.50 6.30 -19.62
N GLY A 153 -38.19 6.28 -19.34
CA GLY A 153 -37.21 5.43 -20.04
C GLY A 153 -36.76 5.94 -21.41
N LYS A 154 -37.09 7.19 -21.79
CA LYS A 154 -36.71 7.78 -23.10
C LYS A 154 -35.22 7.65 -23.41
N PHE A 155 -34.35 7.81 -22.40
CA PHE A 155 -32.90 7.68 -22.57
C PHE A 155 -32.49 6.32 -23.17
N TRP A 156 -33.02 5.21 -22.63
CA TRP A 156 -32.67 3.86 -23.10
C TRP A 156 -33.43 3.41 -24.36
N ARG A 157 -34.43 4.18 -24.82
CA ARG A 157 -35.08 3.97 -26.13
C ARG A 157 -34.30 4.60 -27.30
N ARG A 158 -33.20 5.29 -27.03
CA ARG A 158 -32.26 5.75 -28.05
C ARG A 158 -31.28 4.62 -28.35
N SER A 159 -30.79 4.55 -29.58
CA SER A 159 -29.70 3.61 -29.91
C SER A 159 -28.39 4.08 -29.27
N TRP A 160 -27.73 3.17 -28.55
CA TRP A 160 -26.45 3.38 -27.90
C TRP A 160 -25.52 2.20 -28.19
N ASP A 161 -24.27 2.49 -28.52
CA ASP A 161 -23.22 1.47 -28.59
C ASP A 161 -22.69 1.25 -27.18
N LEU A 162 -22.95 0.08 -26.61
CA LEU A 162 -22.54 -0.25 -25.25
C LEU A 162 -21.16 -0.90 -25.27
N TYR A 163 -20.32 -0.46 -24.33
CA TYR A 163 -19.00 -1.00 -24.06
C TYR A 163 -18.89 -1.32 -22.57
N TYR A 164 -17.97 -2.20 -22.18
CA TYR A 164 -17.65 -2.45 -20.78
C TYR A 164 -16.15 -2.44 -20.50
N LEU A 165 -15.79 -2.04 -19.29
CA LEU A 165 -14.45 -2.21 -18.74
C LEU A 165 -14.54 -3.08 -17.48
N SER A 166 -13.95 -4.28 -17.54
CA SER A 166 -13.77 -5.12 -16.35
C SER A 166 -12.81 -4.45 -15.37
N VAL A 167 -13.16 -4.48 -14.09
CA VAL A 167 -12.36 -3.89 -13.01
C VAL A 167 -12.22 -4.89 -11.86
N PRO A 168 -11.17 -4.80 -11.03
CA PRO A 168 -11.01 -5.68 -9.87
C PRO A 168 -12.14 -5.51 -8.85
N LYS A 169 -12.47 -6.60 -8.12
CA LYS A 169 -13.45 -6.58 -7.02
C LYS A 169 -13.13 -5.52 -5.93
N ALA A 170 -11.87 -5.14 -5.77
CA ALA A 170 -11.41 -4.04 -4.90
C ALA A 170 -11.82 -2.61 -5.36
N ILE A 171 -12.43 -2.49 -6.55
CA ILE A 171 -12.98 -1.26 -7.11
C ILE A 171 -14.51 -1.32 -7.15
N SER A 172 -15.05 -2.41 -7.71
CA SER A 172 -16.47 -2.64 -7.91
C SER A 172 -16.74 -4.14 -8.09
N GLU A 173 -17.88 -4.62 -7.61
CA GLU A 173 -18.31 -6.02 -7.80
C GLU A 173 -18.66 -6.30 -9.28
N GLY A 174 -19.10 -5.27 -10.03
CA GLY A 174 -19.43 -5.35 -11.45
C GLY A 174 -18.63 -4.37 -12.33
N ALA A 175 -18.48 -4.71 -13.61
CA ALA A 175 -17.79 -3.92 -14.62
C ALA A 175 -18.39 -2.51 -14.82
N LEU A 176 -17.59 -1.59 -15.35
CA LEU A 176 -18.04 -0.24 -15.70
C LEU A 176 -18.69 -0.25 -17.09
N LEU A 177 -20.02 -0.06 -17.16
CA LEU A 177 -20.77 0.10 -18.41
C LEU A 177 -20.56 1.50 -19.00
N LEU A 178 -20.21 1.56 -20.28
CA LEU A 178 -19.70 2.72 -21.00
C LEU A 178 -20.44 2.94 -22.33
N ILE A 179 -20.46 4.19 -22.79
CA ILE A 179 -20.95 4.65 -24.10
C ILE A 179 -19.84 5.52 -24.72
N PRO A 180 -19.54 5.45 -26.04
CA PRO A 180 -18.58 6.32 -26.69
C PRO A 180 -18.87 7.80 -26.42
N ALA A 181 -17.85 8.58 -26.05
CA ALA A 181 -18.04 9.98 -25.66
C ALA A 181 -18.67 10.80 -26.80
N LYS A 182 -18.38 10.46 -28.07
CA LYS A 182 -19.03 11.02 -29.27
C LYS A 182 -20.56 10.98 -29.19
N GLN A 183 -21.16 9.82 -28.88
CA GLN A 183 -22.62 9.68 -28.74
C GLN A 183 -23.16 10.47 -27.55
N ALA A 184 -22.43 10.47 -26.43
CA ALA A 184 -22.80 11.23 -25.24
C ALA A 184 -22.78 12.75 -25.48
N PHE A 185 -21.81 13.26 -26.25
CA PHE A 185 -21.75 14.68 -26.63
C PHE A 185 -22.87 15.05 -27.61
N SER A 186 -23.12 14.29 -28.67
CA SER A 186 -24.21 14.61 -29.62
C SER A 186 -25.60 14.62 -28.98
N PHE A 187 -25.84 13.77 -27.99
CA PHE A 187 -27.07 13.84 -27.17
C PHE A 187 -27.15 15.10 -26.31
N ILE A 188 -26.02 15.59 -25.78
CA ILE A 188 -25.93 16.84 -25.02
C ILE A 188 -26.10 18.06 -25.95
N GLU A 189 -25.62 18.01 -27.19
CA GLU A 189 -25.84 19.01 -28.22
C GLU A 189 -27.31 19.10 -28.64
N GLU A 190 -28.00 17.97 -28.79
CA GLU A 190 -29.46 17.92 -29.04
C GLU A 190 -30.26 18.61 -27.91
N MET A 191 -29.94 18.29 -26.66
CA MET A 191 -30.55 18.91 -25.49
C MET A 191 -30.24 20.41 -25.43
N ASN A 192 -29.01 20.83 -25.72
CA ASN A 192 -28.60 22.24 -25.75
C ASN A 192 -29.31 23.04 -26.84
N SER A 193 -29.47 22.46 -28.03
CA SER A 193 -30.20 23.05 -29.15
C SER A 193 -31.68 23.24 -28.80
N THR A 194 -32.34 22.18 -28.35
CA THR A 194 -33.76 22.18 -27.99
C THR A 194 -34.07 23.11 -26.81
N LEU A 195 -33.25 23.07 -25.74
CA LEU A 195 -33.47 23.83 -24.52
C LEU A 195 -32.81 25.22 -24.51
N LYS A 196 -32.14 25.62 -25.62
CA LYS A 196 -31.33 26.84 -25.77
C LYS A 196 -30.40 27.07 -24.58
N SER A 197 -29.57 26.07 -24.29
CA SER A 197 -28.80 25.93 -23.04
C SER A 197 -27.34 25.55 -23.28
N GLN A 198 -26.52 25.59 -22.23
CA GLN A 198 -25.07 25.29 -22.26
C GLN A 198 -24.70 24.19 -21.25
N ILE A 199 -25.35 23.03 -21.38
CA ILE A 199 -25.04 21.80 -20.64
C ILE A 199 -23.69 21.25 -21.16
N GLN A 200 -22.82 20.81 -20.26
CA GLN A 200 -21.54 20.18 -20.58
C GLN A 200 -21.37 18.91 -19.75
N LEU A 201 -20.69 17.89 -20.31
CA LEU A 201 -20.34 16.67 -19.55
C LEU A 201 -19.08 16.84 -18.70
N THR A 202 -18.20 17.78 -19.05
CA THR A 202 -16.93 18.07 -18.39
C THR A 202 -17.04 19.28 -17.45
N GLY A 203 -15.93 19.63 -16.78
CA GLY A 203 -15.85 20.74 -15.82
C GLY A 203 -15.95 20.34 -14.35
N THR A 204 -15.88 21.32 -13.46
CA THR A 204 -15.81 21.13 -12.00
C THR A 204 -16.99 20.33 -11.45
N GLY A 205 -16.71 19.30 -10.66
CA GLY A 205 -17.69 18.36 -10.12
C GLY A 205 -18.11 17.27 -11.11
N ARG A 206 -17.49 17.18 -12.30
CA ARG A 206 -17.75 16.18 -13.33
C ARG A 206 -16.54 15.32 -13.71
N GLU A 207 -15.53 15.25 -12.84
CA GLU A 207 -14.21 14.64 -13.07
C GLU A 207 -14.21 13.11 -13.29
N GLY A 208 -15.39 12.47 -13.37
CA GLY A 208 -15.58 11.07 -13.77
C GLY A 208 -16.63 10.85 -14.87
N MET A 209 -17.14 11.92 -15.51
CA MET A 209 -18.16 11.80 -16.57
C MET A 209 -17.59 11.43 -17.94
N VAL A 210 -16.32 11.74 -18.20
CA VAL A 210 -15.63 11.36 -19.44
C VAL A 210 -14.29 10.75 -19.06
N LEU A 211 -14.05 9.52 -19.52
CA LEU A 211 -12.79 8.80 -19.45
C LEU A 211 -12.08 8.89 -20.80
N THR A 212 -10.75 8.97 -20.78
CA THR A 212 -9.91 8.99 -21.99
C THR A 212 -8.80 7.96 -21.85
N PHE A 213 -8.69 7.10 -22.86
CA PHE A 213 -7.74 6.01 -22.97
C PHE A 213 -6.67 6.42 -23.99
N GLY A 214 -5.80 7.35 -23.58
CA GLY A 214 -4.73 7.93 -24.42
C GLY A 214 -3.35 7.32 -24.15
N ASN A 215 -3.30 6.03 -23.84
CA ASN A 215 -2.05 5.30 -23.58
C ASN A 215 -2.21 3.86 -24.08
N ASP A 216 -1.42 3.50 -25.09
CA ASP A 216 -1.55 2.25 -25.85
C ASP A 216 -1.31 0.98 -25.01
N LYS A 217 -0.76 1.12 -23.80
CA LYS A 217 -0.59 0.03 -22.83
C LYS A 217 -1.85 -0.25 -21.98
N ILE A 218 -2.83 0.65 -21.99
CA ILE A 218 -4.09 0.48 -21.25
C ILE A 218 -5.12 -0.15 -22.19
N PRO A 219 -5.72 -1.30 -21.85
CA PRO A 219 -6.72 -1.92 -22.70
C PRO A 219 -7.95 -1.01 -22.85
N LEU A 220 -8.40 -0.87 -24.09
CA LEU A 220 -9.65 -0.17 -24.39
C LEU A 220 -10.86 -0.95 -23.85
N PRO A 221 -11.98 -0.26 -23.54
CA PRO A 221 -13.25 -0.91 -23.25
C PRO A 221 -13.67 -1.86 -24.37
N VAL A 222 -14.21 -3.02 -23.99
CA VAL A 222 -14.66 -4.06 -24.92
C VAL A 222 -16.06 -3.71 -25.40
N PHE A 223 -16.30 -3.77 -26.72
CA PHE A 223 -17.64 -3.58 -27.27
C PHE A 223 -18.56 -4.72 -26.83
N LEU A 224 -19.73 -4.36 -26.29
CA LEU A 224 -20.71 -5.29 -25.76
C LEU A 224 -21.85 -5.55 -26.75
N GLY A 225 -22.21 -4.54 -27.54
CA GLY A 225 -23.31 -4.59 -28.50
C GLY A 225 -24.07 -3.26 -28.56
N GLN A 226 -24.90 -3.10 -29.58
CA GLN A 226 -25.81 -1.95 -29.69
C GLN A 226 -27.13 -2.23 -28.95
N SER A 227 -27.67 -1.22 -28.27
CA SER A 227 -28.95 -1.31 -27.55
C SER A 227 -29.87 -0.14 -27.83
N SER A 228 -31.14 -0.42 -28.09
CA SER A 228 -32.22 0.54 -28.30
C SER A 228 -33.40 0.37 -27.33
N SER A 229 -33.22 -0.40 -26.26
CA SER A 229 -34.20 -0.54 -25.16
C SER A 229 -33.51 -0.76 -23.81
N ALA A 230 -34.25 -0.64 -22.71
CA ALA A 230 -33.70 -0.93 -21.38
C ALA A 230 -33.46 -2.43 -21.20
N GLU A 231 -34.38 -3.24 -21.69
CA GLU A 231 -34.41 -4.70 -21.68
C GLU A 231 -33.22 -5.25 -22.47
N LYS A 232 -32.97 -4.74 -23.69
CA LYS A 232 -31.80 -5.16 -24.49
C LYS A 232 -30.49 -4.76 -23.83
N LYS A 233 -30.45 -3.62 -23.13
CA LYS A 233 -29.31 -3.20 -22.31
C LYS A 233 -29.14 -4.11 -21.07
N ASP A 234 -30.19 -4.73 -20.54
CA ASP A 234 -30.09 -5.69 -19.44
C ASP A 234 -29.65 -7.09 -19.92
N GLU A 235 -30.17 -7.58 -21.06
CA GLU A 235 -29.64 -8.78 -21.73
C GLU A 235 -28.13 -8.67 -22.00
N LEU A 236 -27.69 -7.56 -22.61
CA LEU A 236 -26.28 -7.33 -22.93
C LEU A 236 -25.42 -7.25 -21.66
N VAL A 237 -25.92 -6.68 -20.56
CA VAL A 237 -25.16 -6.63 -19.30
C VAL A 237 -25.00 -8.02 -18.66
N GLN A 238 -25.90 -8.97 -18.92
CA GLN A 238 -25.79 -10.35 -18.41
C GLN A 238 -24.69 -11.18 -19.11
N THR A 239 -24.19 -10.76 -20.27
CA THR A 239 -23.07 -11.45 -20.96
C THR A 239 -21.68 -11.01 -20.47
N ILE A 240 -21.60 -10.00 -19.59
CA ILE A 240 -20.34 -9.47 -19.07
C ILE A 240 -19.71 -10.50 -18.10
N PRO A 241 -18.43 -10.89 -18.29
CA PRO A 241 -17.72 -11.79 -17.36
C PRO A 241 -17.62 -11.24 -15.94
N SER A 242 -17.56 -12.14 -14.96
CA SER A 242 -17.38 -11.76 -13.54
C SER A 242 -16.08 -10.98 -13.30
N SER A 243 -16.17 -9.93 -12.48
CA SER A 243 -15.06 -9.05 -12.13
C SER A 243 -13.88 -9.84 -11.52
N PRO A 244 -12.63 -9.64 -12.01
CA PRO A 244 -11.45 -10.35 -11.52
C PRO A 244 -11.05 -9.93 -10.09
N LEU A 245 -10.14 -10.70 -9.47
CA LEU A 245 -9.55 -10.37 -8.18
C LEU A 245 -8.61 -9.16 -8.27
N GLU A 246 -7.75 -9.14 -9.30
CA GLU A 246 -6.75 -8.10 -9.57
C GLU A 246 -6.83 -7.61 -11.02
N TRP A 247 -6.00 -6.63 -11.38
CA TRP A 247 -5.87 -6.19 -12.77
C TRP A 247 -5.11 -7.23 -13.61
N GLY A 248 -5.40 -7.29 -14.91
CA GLY A 248 -4.73 -8.25 -15.81
C GLY A 248 -3.23 -7.95 -16.01
N VAL A 249 -2.50 -8.91 -16.59
CA VAL A 249 -1.03 -8.88 -16.78
C VAL A 249 -0.51 -7.59 -17.44
N TRP A 250 -1.33 -6.94 -18.28
CA TRP A 250 -1.04 -5.63 -18.89
C TRP A 250 -0.65 -4.56 -17.86
N SER A 251 -1.23 -4.60 -16.65
CA SER A 251 -1.01 -3.61 -15.60
C SER A 251 0.43 -3.60 -15.07
N HIS A 252 1.13 -4.74 -15.10
CA HIS A 252 2.55 -4.85 -14.75
C HIS A 252 3.46 -4.11 -15.75
N GLY A 253 3.01 -3.90 -16.99
CA GLY A 253 3.75 -3.16 -18.02
C GLY A 253 3.59 -1.64 -17.97
N LEU A 254 2.75 -1.12 -17.06
CA LEU A 254 2.39 0.29 -16.94
C LEU A 254 3.15 0.96 -15.78
N GLN A 255 3.59 2.21 -15.98
CA GLN A 255 4.26 2.98 -14.94
C GLN A 255 3.32 3.21 -13.74
N ALA A 256 3.81 3.03 -12.50
CA ALA A 256 2.99 3.12 -11.28
C ALA A 256 2.19 4.44 -11.14
N VAL A 257 2.75 5.57 -11.58
CA VAL A 257 2.07 6.87 -11.59
C VAL A 257 0.88 6.88 -12.57
N ALA A 258 1.07 6.36 -13.79
CA ALA A 258 0.02 6.23 -14.78
C ALA A 258 -1.07 5.24 -14.33
N MET A 259 -0.69 4.13 -13.66
CA MET A 259 -1.65 3.19 -13.10
C MET A 259 -2.48 3.80 -11.97
N LYS A 260 -1.86 4.52 -11.02
CA LYS A 260 -2.56 5.22 -9.93
C LYS A 260 -3.50 6.33 -10.47
N ALA A 261 -3.11 7.01 -11.55
CA ALA A 261 -3.95 8.00 -12.23
C ALA A 261 -5.14 7.37 -12.98
N PHE A 262 -4.91 6.25 -13.69
CA PHE A 262 -5.96 5.50 -14.37
C PHE A 262 -6.97 4.95 -13.36
N GLU A 263 -6.52 4.29 -12.29
CA GLU A 263 -7.44 3.76 -11.29
C GLU A 263 -8.24 4.87 -10.59
N ALA A 264 -7.63 6.04 -10.35
CA ALA A 264 -8.34 7.19 -9.81
C ALA A 264 -9.48 7.69 -10.73
N SER A 265 -9.29 7.71 -12.06
CA SER A 265 -10.34 8.13 -12.99
C SER A 265 -11.50 7.11 -13.05
N ILE A 266 -11.20 5.80 -13.05
CA ILE A 266 -12.20 4.74 -12.95
C ILE A 266 -13.00 4.84 -11.64
N ARG A 267 -12.32 5.08 -10.51
CA ARG A 267 -12.98 5.29 -9.20
C ARG A 267 -13.89 6.53 -9.21
N LEU A 268 -13.47 7.63 -9.83
CA LEU A 268 -14.31 8.84 -10.02
C LEU A 268 -15.56 8.53 -10.87
N SER A 269 -15.44 7.76 -11.96
CA SER A 269 -16.59 7.35 -12.77
C SER A 269 -17.62 6.52 -12.00
N PHE A 270 -17.19 5.58 -11.16
CA PHE A 270 -18.11 4.85 -10.27
C PHE A 270 -18.80 5.77 -9.25
N ASP A 271 -18.14 6.82 -8.77
CA ASP A 271 -18.74 7.79 -7.86
C ASP A 271 -19.77 8.71 -8.52
N MET A 272 -19.76 8.86 -9.84
CA MET A 272 -20.86 9.49 -10.60
C MET A 272 -22.09 8.58 -10.72
N ILE A 273 -21.91 7.25 -10.64
CA ILE A 273 -22.98 6.24 -10.67
C ILE A 273 -23.63 6.04 -9.28
N LYS A 274 -22.93 6.34 -8.18
CA LYS A 274 -23.42 6.22 -6.79
C LYS A 274 -24.25 7.45 -6.36
N LYS A 275 -25.24 7.26 -5.48
CA LYS A 275 -25.96 8.38 -4.84
C LYS A 275 -25.14 8.87 -3.66
N LYS A 276 -24.62 10.09 -3.73
CA LYS A 276 -23.88 10.72 -2.61
C LYS A 276 -24.86 11.07 -1.48
N ASP A 277 -24.95 10.20 -0.48
CA ASP A 277 -25.46 10.55 0.85
C ASP A 277 -24.49 11.55 1.49
N LEU A 278 -24.97 12.76 1.80
CA LEU A 278 -24.11 13.84 2.32
C LEU A 278 -23.51 13.49 3.69
N LYS A 279 -24.23 12.78 4.56
CA LYS A 279 -23.72 12.37 5.89
C LYS A 279 -22.63 11.32 5.72
N LYS A 280 -22.88 10.30 4.88
CA LYS A 280 -21.89 9.24 4.58
C LYS A 280 -20.66 9.80 3.88
N ALA A 281 -20.82 10.76 2.96
CA ALA A 281 -19.73 11.45 2.29
C ALA A 281 -18.91 12.35 3.23
N GLN A 282 -19.55 13.10 4.13
CA GLN A 282 -18.87 13.87 5.18
C GLN A 282 -18.11 12.95 6.14
N GLN A 283 -18.71 11.84 6.56
CA GLN A 283 -18.07 10.85 7.43
C GLN A 283 -16.88 10.18 6.73
N ALA A 284 -16.99 9.85 5.44
CA ALA A 284 -15.89 9.31 4.66
C ALA A 284 -14.75 10.32 4.48
N LYS A 285 -15.06 11.59 4.18
CA LYS A 285 -14.05 12.67 4.10
C LYS A 285 -13.34 12.89 5.44
N LYS A 286 -14.08 12.84 6.56
CA LYS A 286 -13.49 12.87 7.91
C LYS A 286 -12.58 11.67 8.13
N LYS A 287 -13.07 10.44 7.92
CA LYS A 287 -12.26 9.20 8.07
C LYS A 287 -10.97 9.23 7.26
N LYS A 288 -11.04 9.70 6.00
CA LYS A 288 -9.84 9.85 5.15
C LYS A 288 -8.83 10.81 5.77
N ARG A 289 -9.25 12.04 6.11
CA ARG A 289 -8.38 13.04 6.73
C ARG A 289 -7.81 12.57 8.06
N ASP A 290 -8.64 11.99 8.93
CA ASP A 290 -8.21 11.49 10.24
C ASP A 290 -7.19 10.33 10.10
N ALA A 291 -7.23 9.57 8.99
CA ALA A 291 -6.21 8.55 8.66
C ALA A 291 -4.94 9.15 8.04
N GLU A 292 -5.06 10.17 7.17
CA GLU A 292 -3.92 10.97 6.66
C GLU A 292 -3.17 11.65 7.82
N GLU A 293 -3.90 12.16 8.83
CA GLU A 293 -3.34 12.74 10.06
C GLU A 293 -2.56 11.72 10.91
N ARG A 294 -3.04 10.47 11.00
CA ARG A 294 -2.32 9.38 11.69
C ARG A 294 -1.08 8.92 10.93
N LEU A 295 -1.17 8.77 9.61
CA LEU A 295 -0.03 8.42 8.76
C LEU A 295 1.07 9.49 8.86
N GLY A 296 0.68 10.77 8.80
CA GLY A 296 1.57 11.89 9.05
C GLY A 296 2.24 11.82 10.44
N ARG A 297 1.47 11.59 11.52
CA ARG A 297 2.03 11.46 12.87
C ARG A 297 2.99 10.27 13.02
N ALA A 298 2.64 9.10 12.48
CA ALA A 298 3.50 7.92 12.50
C ALA A 298 4.86 8.19 11.82
N MET A 299 4.88 8.83 10.65
CA MET A 299 6.11 9.22 9.98
C MET A 299 6.97 10.21 10.80
N ALA A 300 6.34 11.07 11.61
CA ALA A 300 7.06 12.00 12.48
C ALA A 300 7.70 11.28 13.69
N PHE A 301 7.05 10.25 14.25
CA PHE A 301 7.65 9.39 15.27
C PHE A 301 8.95 8.73 14.77
N PHE A 302 8.97 8.26 13.52
CA PHE A 302 10.16 7.71 12.85
C PHE A 302 11.16 8.77 12.32
N GLY A 303 10.96 10.06 12.59
CA GLY A 303 11.88 11.12 12.14
C GLY A 303 11.93 11.34 10.62
N LEU A 304 10.97 10.78 9.87
CA LEU A 304 10.93 10.80 8.39
C LEU A 304 10.40 12.12 7.81
N ARG A 305 9.91 13.01 8.68
CA ARG A 305 9.33 14.32 8.31
C ARG A 305 9.47 15.31 9.47
N PRO A 306 9.23 16.63 9.24
CA PRO A 306 9.08 17.59 10.33
C PRO A 306 7.96 17.22 11.30
N LEU A 307 8.12 17.62 12.58
CA LEU A 307 7.19 17.37 13.68
C LEU A 307 5.73 17.64 13.29
N TRP A 308 4.88 16.63 13.50
CA TRP A 308 3.47 16.67 13.15
C TRP A 308 2.68 17.56 14.13
N LYS A 309 1.94 18.53 13.58
CA LYS A 309 1.12 19.48 14.32
C LYS A 309 -0.27 19.57 13.70
N ALA A 310 -1.28 19.15 14.44
CA ALA A 310 -2.67 19.22 14.02
C ALA A 310 -3.09 20.67 13.67
N ASN A 311 -3.99 20.82 12.69
CA ASN A 311 -4.52 22.12 12.24
C ASN A 311 -3.47 23.13 11.72
N THR A 312 -2.30 22.66 11.25
CA THR A 312 -1.26 23.51 10.61
C THR A 312 -0.97 23.04 9.19
N HIS A 313 -0.32 23.89 8.37
CA HIS A 313 0.21 23.44 7.09
C HIS A 313 1.32 22.41 7.36
N GLN A 314 1.15 21.21 6.80
CA GLN A 314 2.06 20.10 6.95
C GLN A 314 2.73 19.81 5.61
N PRO A 315 4.07 19.90 5.52
CA PRO A 315 4.75 19.75 4.24
C PRO A 315 4.56 18.33 3.67
N SER A 316 4.62 18.22 2.35
CA SER A 316 4.30 16.99 1.62
C SER A 316 5.47 16.47 0.76
N PHE A 317 5.47 15.17 0.50
CA PHE A 317 6.36 14.56 -0.50
C PHE A 317 5.80 14.76 -1.92
N ALA A 318 4.48 14.82 -2.08
CA ALA A 318 3.81 14.85 -3.38
C ALA A 318 3.97 16.19 -4.15
N ASN A 319 4.41 17.24 -3.47
CA ASN A 319 4.74 18.56 -4.04
C ASN A 319 6.24 18.91 -3.91
N GLY A 320 7.07 17.98 -3.42
CA GLY A 320 8.52 18.17 -3.27
C GLY A 320 8.99 19.00 -2.07
N GLU A 321 8.10 19.44 -1.17
CA GLU A 321 8.47 20.17 0.05
C GLU A 321 9.30 19.30 1.02
N ILE A 322 9.03 17.99 1.04
CA ILE A 322 9.86 16.98 1.69
C ILE A 322 10.55 16.16 0.60
N GLN A 323 11.88 16.06 0.69
CA GLN A 323 12.67 15.19 -0.17
C GLN A 323 12.52 13.72 0.25
N PRO A 324 12.53 12.76 -0.69
CA PRO A 324 12.58 11.33 -0.40
C PRO A 324 13.69 10.92 0.58
N ILE A 325 13.47 9.85 1.33
CA ILE A 325 14.51 9.29 2.20
C ILE A 325 15.66 8.63 1.43
N ASP A 326 16.88 8.88 1.91
CA ASP A 326 18.09 8.13 1.58
C ASP A 326 18.30 7.05 2.68
N PRO A 327 18.08 5.75 2.41
CA PRO A 327 18.21 4.68 3.42
C PRO A 327 19.64 4.49 3.93
N THR A 328 20.65 5.05 3.24
CA THR A 328 22.06 4.96 3.63
C THR A 328 22.48 6.01 4.66
N ARG A 329 21.54 6.87 5.09
CA ARG A 329 21.78 7.99 6.01
C ARG A 329 20.84 7.96 7.21
N THR A 330 21.31 8.52 8.33
CA THR A 330 20.46 8.78 9.50
C THR A 330 19.35 9.77 9.14
N VAL A 331 18.18 9.63 9.75
CA VAL A 331 17.06 10.54 9.50
C VAL A 331 17.39 11.99 9.82
N LYS A 332 16.81 12.91 9.05
CA LYS A 332 17.06 14.35 9.14
C LYS A 332 16.34 15.02 10.32
N TRP A 333 15.23 14.44 10.79
CA TRP A 333 14.41 15.02 11.86
C TRP A 333 14.46 14.13 13.10
N THR A 334 14.44 14.76 14.27
CA THR A 334 14.34 14.07 15.57
C THR A 334 13.07 13.23 15.64
N TYR A 335 13.18 12.01 16.18
CA TYR A 335 12.05 11.15 16.50
C TYR A 335 11.03 11.90 17.38
N GLN A 336 9.86 12.24 16.82
CA GLN A 336 8.87 13.02 17.54
C GLN A 336 8.43 12.29 18.81
N ASP A 337 8.51 12.98 19.96
CA ASP A 337 8.08 12.49 21.28
C ASP A 337 8.74 11.16 21.73
N SER A 338 9.76 10.69 20.98
CA SER A 338 10.57 9.46 21.16
C SER A 338 9.81 8.30 21.82
N PRO A 339 8.74 7.78 21.18
CA PRO A 339 7.94 6.69 21.73
C PRO A 339 8.68 5.35 21.73
N ILE A 340 8.12 4.40 22.46
CA ILE A 340 8.27 2.97 22.20
C ILE A 340 7.01 2.47 21.51
N PHE A 341 7.17 1.81 20.36
CA PHE A 341 6.11 1.05 19.74
C PHE A 341 6.03 -0.32 20.41
N ILE A 342 4.83 -0.73 20.82
CA ILE A 342 4.56 -2.06 21.35
C ILE A 342 3.40 -2.64 20.54
N CYS A 343 3.70 -3.67 19.77
CA CYS A 343 2.73 -4.44 19.01
C CYS A 343 2.29 -5.66 19.79
N ILE A 344 0.99 -5.94 19.76
CA ILE A 344 0.42 -7.20 20.23
C ILE A 344 -0.47 -7.77 19.12
N ASP A 345 -0.42 -9.09 19.03
CA ASP A 345 -1.24 -9.96 18.18
C ASP A 345 -1.55 -11.23 19.00
N ILE A 346 -2.70 -11.87 18.82
CA ILE A 346 -3.13 -13.01 19.63
C ILE A 346 -3.87 -14.08 18.82
N GLU A 347 -3.64 -15.35 19.19
CA GLU A 347 -4.41 -16.48 18.69
C GLU A 347 -5.28 -17.07 19.82
N TRP A 348 -6.46 -17.60 19.44
CA TRP A 348 -7.40 -18.23 20.35
C TRP A 348 -8.07 -19.44 19.70
N ASN A 349 -8.60 -20.36 20.50
CA ASN A 349 -9.24 -21.58 19.99
C ASN A 349 -10.41 -21.26 19.05
N GLU A 350 -10.29 -21.68 17.78
CA GLU A 350 -11.27 -21.41 16.71
C GLU A 350 -12.68 -21.95 17.00
N ARG A 351 -12.81 -22.97 17.86
CA ARG A 351 -14.10 -23.53 18.32
C ARG A 351 -14.53 -23.02 19.69
N GLN A 352 -13.60 -22.51 20.50
CA GLN A 352 -13.84 -22.10 21.88
C GLN A 352 -13.19 -20.74 22.17
N ALA A 353 -13.68 -19.68 21.52
CA ALA A 353 -13.08 -18.34 21.49
C ALA A 353 -12.94 -17.60 22.84
N TRP A 354 -13.16 -18.24 23.99
CA TRP A 354 -12.74 -17.75 25.31
C TRP A 354 -11.37 -18.29 25.74
N GLN A 355 -10.83 -19.30 25.04
CA GLN A 355 -9.50 -19.87 25.26
C GLN A 355 -8.48 -19.13 24.40
N LEU A 356 -7.86 -18.11 24.98
CA LEU A 356 -6.65 -17.48 24.45
C LEU A 356 -5.53 -18.54 24.42
N THR A 357 -4.94 -18.84 23.26
CA THR A 357 -3.89 -19.86 23.11
C THR A 357 -2.50 -19.26 23.10
N GLU A 358 -2.33 -18.12 22.43
CA GLU A 358 -1.03 -17.45 22.27
C GLU A 358 -1.15 -15.92 22.38
N VAL A 359 -0.07 -15.28 22.82
CA VAL A 359 0.12 -13.82 22.77
C VAL A 359 1.49 -13.50 22.20
N GLY A 360 1.52 -12.81 21.07
CA GLY A 360 2.69 -12.15 20.56
C GLY A 360 2.89 -10.78 21.20
N ILE A 361 4.13 -10.47 21.58
CA ILE A 361 4.51 -9.12 22.00
C ILE A 361 5.79 -8.75 21.28
N SER A 362 5.76 -7.69 20.47
CA SER A 362 6.96 -7.16 19.80
C SER A 362 7.12 -5.67 20.08
N THR A 363 8.36 -5.21 20.24
CA THR A 363 8.67 -3.82 20.63
C THR A 363 9.73 -3.20 19.74
N LEU A 364 9.58 -1.92 19.44
CA LEU A 364 10.59 -1.11 18.75
C LEU A 364 10.71 0.26 19.44
N ASP A 365 11.85 0.52 20.08
CA ASP A 365 12.14 1.76 20.79
C ASP A 365 12.83 2.77 19.85
N MET A 366 12.31 3.99 19.72
CA MET A 366 12.94 5.04 18.91
C MET A 366 14.30 5.52 19.46
N MET A 367 14.60 5.29 20.74
CA MET A 367 15.94 5.56 21.28
C MET A 367 16.97 4.51 20.83
N ASP A 368 16.55 3.26 20.58
CA ASP A 368 17.45 2.22 20.04
C ASP A 368 17.75 2.42 18.55
N LEU A 369 17.13 3.42 17.91
CA LEU A 369 17.40 3.88 16.54
C LEU A 369 18.29 5.13 16.48
N GLU A 370 18.70 5.74 17.60
CA GLU A 370 19.50 6.97 17.57
C GLU A 370 20.89 6.71 16.93
N GLY A 371 21.19 7.48 15.87
CA GLY A 371 22.38 7.26 15.03
C GLY A 371 22.31 6.06 14.06
N VAL A 372 21.22 5.29 14.07
CA VAL A 372 21.04 4.10 13.21
C VAL A 372 20.40 4.51 11.88
N VAL A 373 21.11 4.25 10.77
CA VAL A 373 20.54 4.40 9.41
C VAL A 373 19.41 3.39 9.18
N PRO A 374 18.39 3.67 8.36
CA PRO A 374 17.32 2.71 8.08
C PRO A 374 17.80 1.39 7.44
N GLY A 375 18.82 1.47 6.57
CA GLY A 375 19.18 0.36 5.69
C GLY A 375 18.17 0.17 4.55
N ASP A 376 18.50 -0.66 3.56
CA ASP A 376 17.60 -0.92 2.43
C ASP A 376 16.28 -1.52 2.96
N TYR A 377 15.14 -1.01 2.50
CA TYR A 377 13.80 -1.44 2.91
C TYR A 377 13.49 -1.25 4.42
N GLY A 378 14.40 -0.64 5.20
CA GLY A 378 14.31 -0.50 6.65
C GLY A 378 14.98 -1.62 7.46
N GLU A 379 15.79 -2.48 6.84
CA GLU A 379 16.37 -3.69 7.47
C GLU A 379 17.13 -3.43 8.79
N MET A 380 17.85 -2.31 8.89
CA MET A 380 18.68 -1.98 10.06
C MET A 380 17.85 -1.45 11.24
N TRP A 381 16.62 -0.96 10.98
CA TRP A 381 15.62 -0.64 11.99
C TRP A 381 14.80 -1.86 12.39
N VAL A 382 14.45 -2.73 11.43
CA VAL A 382 13.79 -4.02 11.68
C VAL A 382 14.66 -4.90 12.59
N ALA A 383 15.98 -4.89 12.41
CA ALA A 383 16.94 -5.56 13.29
C ALA A 383 16.97 -5.04 14.76
N ARG A 384 16.21 -3.98 15.09
CA ARG A 384 16.00 -3.49 16.46
C ARG A 384 14.63 -3.87 17.05
N ILE A 385 13.78 -4.56 16.30
CA ILE A 385 12.56 -5.16 16.84
C ILE A 385 12.97 -6.29 17.78
N ARG A 386 12.43 -6.27 19.00
CA ARG A 386 12.54 -7.36 19.98
C ARG A 386 11.18 -8.04 20.09
N SER A 387 11.14 -9.36 20.20
CA SER A 387 9.90 -10.15 20.16
C SER A 387 9.85 -11.20 21.26
N ARG A 388 8.63 -11.51 21.72
CA ARG A 388 8.30 -12.59 22.65
C ARG A 388 7.06 -13.32 22.13
N HIS A 389 7.02 -14.63 22.37
CA HIS A 389 5.86 -15.47 22.08
C HIS A 389 5.42 -16.18 23.35
N LEU A 390 4.27 -15.80 23.91
CA LEU A 390 3.69 -16.44 25.08
C LEU A 390 2.69 -17.50 24.62
N ARG A 391 2.84 -18.75 25.08
CA ARG A 391 1.91 -19.85 24.82
C ARG A 391 1.22 -20.26 26.12
N VAL A 392 -0.11 -20.37 26.09
CA VAL A 392 -0.90 -20.70 27.28
C VAL A 392 -0.79 -22.20 27.59
N ASP A 393 -0.23 -22.54 28.74
CA ASP A 393 0.22 -23.90 29.08
C ASP A 393 -0.95 -24.91 29.09
N GLU A 394 -2.12 -24.49 29.60
CA GLU A 394 -3.35 -25.27 29.63
C GLU A 394 -3.86 -25.65 28.23
N TYR A 395 -3.49 -24.87 27.21
CA TYR A 395 -3.91 -25.06 25.81
C TYR A 395 -2.74 -25.38 24.86
N ARG A 396 -1.53 -25.65 25.38
CA ARG A 396 -0.30 -25.85 24.58
C ARG A 396 -0.37 -26.97 23.52
N HIS A 397 -1.29 -27.91 23.71
CA HIS A 397 -1.57 -29.05 22.82
C HIS A 397 -2.63 -28.74 21.75
N TRP A 398 -3.24 -27.56 21.79
CA TRP A 398 -4.17 -27.09 20.77
C TRP A 398 -3.41 -26.49 19.58
N THR A 399 -4.01 -26.57 18.39
CA THR A 399 -3.59 -25.89 17.16
C THR A 399 -4.83 -25.71 16.30
N ASN A 400 -5.11 -24.47 15.88
CA ASN A 400 -6.22 -24.20 14.96
C ASN A 400 -5.94 -24.83 13.59
N SER A 401 -6.96 -25.38 12.95
CA SER A 401 -6.81 -26.14 11.69
C SER A 401 -8.02 -26.20 10.76
N GLU A 402 -9.23 -25.83 11.21
CA GLU A 402 -10.45 -25.87 10.39
C GLU A 402 -10.70 -24.56 9.63
N PHE A 403 -10.57 -23.42 10.31
CA PHE A 403 -10.84 -22.08 9.75
C PHE A 403 -9.57 -21.26 9.55
N CYS A 404 -8.57 -21.49 10.40
CA CYS A 404 -7.27 -20.84 10.35
C CYS A 404 -6.20 -21.88 10.71
N HIS A 405 -5.14 -22.02 9.90
CA HIS A 405 -4.10 -23.04 10.16
C HIS A 405 -2.96 -22.43 10.99
N GLY A 406 -2.94 -22.73 12.28
CA GLY A 406 -1.96 -22.18 13.23
C GLY A 406 -0.56 -22.77 13.08
N CYS A 407 0.46 -21.95 13.35
CA CYS A 407 1.87 -22.32 13.43
C CYS A 407 2.45 -22.18 14.87
N PRO A 408 1.79 -22.66 15.94
CA PRO A 408 2.12 -22.32 17.32
C PRO A 408 3.47 -22.90 17.81
N GLY A 409 4.07 -23.82 17.06
CA GLY A 409 5.41 -24.37 17.33
C GLY A 409 6.56 -23.63 16.65
N SER A 410 6.27 -22.70 15.74
CA SER A 410 7.25 -22.15 14.78
C SER A 410 7.49 -20.65 14.98
N PHE A 411 7.91 -20.24 16.19
CA PHE A 411 8.28 -18.84 16.45
C PHE A 411 9.68 -18.56 15.87
N ASP A 412 9.77 -17.66 14.89
CA ASP A 412 11.00 -17.38 14.14
C ASP A 412 11.97 -16.48 14.93
N PHE A 413 11.46 -15.68 15.88
CA PHE A 413 12.18 -14.55 16.48
C PHE A 413 12.67 -14.80 17.92
N GLY A 414 12.69 -16.07 18.37
CA GLY A 414 13.18 -16.48 19.68
C GLY A 414 12.62 -17.83 20.12
N GLU A 415 12.61 -18.07 21.42
CA GLU A 415 11.98 -19.25 22.03
C GLU A 415 10.55 -18.93 22.51
N SER A 416 9.67 -19.94 22.55
CA SER A 416 8.29 -19.77 23.04
C SER A 416 8.20 -19.97 24.56
N GLU A 417 7.61 -19.00 25.25
CA GLU A 417 7.44 -18.99 26.70
C GLU A 417 6.09 -19.61 27.10
N PHE A 418 6.11 -20.73 27.83
CA PHE A 418 4.87 -21.34 28.35
C PHE A 418 4.42 -20.65 29.64
N VAL A 419 3.18 -20.15 29.66
CA VAL A 419 2.62 -19.33 30.74
C VAL A 419 1.25 -19.87 31.19
N PRO A 420 0.93 -19.90 32.50
CA PRO A 420 -0.42 -20.25 32.94
C PRO A 420 -1.45 -19.21 32.49
N SER A 421 -2.64 -19.66 32.08
CA SER A 421 -3.76 -18.83 31.63
C SER A 421 -4.11 -17.73 32.63
N ALA A 422 -4.07 -18.06 33.92
CA ALA A 422 -4.32 -17.13 35.03
C ALA A 422 -3.27 -16.00 35.17
N GLU A 423 -2.10 -16.13 34.54
CA GLU A 423 -1.03 -15.13 34.60
C GLU A 423 -0.85 -14.30 33.32
N VAL A 424 -1.47 -14.68 32.20
CA VAL A 424 -1.28 -14.03 30.89
C VAL A 424 -1.52 -12.52 30.97
N GLY A 425 -2.64 -12.08 31.56
CA GLY A 425 -2.95 -10.66 31.72
C GLY A 425 -1.91 -9.88 32.53
N ARG A 426 -1.30 -10.51 33.55
CA ARG A 426 -0.23 -9.92 34.39
C ARG A 426 1.06 -9.76 33.58
N ILE A 427 1.44 -10.77 32.81
CA ILE A 427 2.67 -10.80 32.00
C ILE A 427 2.55 -9.81 30.82
N VAL A 428 1.38 -9.69 30.22
CA VAL A 428 1.05 -8.66 29.21
C VAL A 428 1.14 -7.26 29.85
N ASP A 429 0.53 -7.05 31.02
CA ASP A 429 0.63 -5.78 31.75
C ASP A 429 2.08 -5.41 32.14
N GLU A 430 3.02 -6.35 32.15
CA GLU A 430 4.44 -6.11 32.46
C GLU A 430 5.27 -5.67 31.24
N ALA A 431 4.91 -6.08 30.03
CA ALA A 431 5.51 -5.54 28.80
C ALA A 431 5.28 -4.03 28.62
N PHE A 432 4.22 -3.48 29.25
CA PHE A 432 3.92 -2.05 29.23
C PHE A 432 4.57 -1.25 30.40
N LYS A 433 5.51 -1.85 31.15
CA LYS A 433 6.23 -1.21 32.26
C LYS A 433 7.74 -1.24 31.98
N PRO A 434 8.53 -0.23 32.39
CA PRO A 434 9.99 -0.27 32.22
C PRO A 434 10.61 -1.53 32.89
N PRO A 435 11.57 -2.22 32.24
CA PRO A 435 12.30 -1.83 31.02
C PRO A 435 11.63 -2.23 29.68
N TYR A 436 10.32 -2.48 29.65
CA TYR A 436 9.45 -2.79 28.50
C TYR A 436 9.70 -4.12 27.79
N MET A 437 10.92 -4.67 27.88
CA MET A 437 11.24 -6.05 27.52
C MET A 437 12.10 -6.71 28.59
N VAL A 438 12.16 -8.05 28.55
CA VAL A 438 13.09 -8.82 29.39
C VAL A 438 14.52 -8.47 28.96
N PRO A 439 15.39 -7.96 29.86
CA PRO A 439 16.79 -7.68 29.53
C PRO A 439 17.55 -8.96 29.19
N THR A 440 18.55 -8.86 28.31
CA THR A 440 19.37 -10.00 27.88
C THR A 440 20.86 -9.71 28.07
N ALA A 441 21.72 -10.72 27.90
CA ALA A 441 23.17 -10.52 27.94
C ALA A 441 23.68 -9.65 26.77
N GLU A 442 23.04 -9.73 25.60
CA GLU A 442 23.39 -8.93 24.42
C GLU A 442 22.76 -7.53 24.39
N ASP A 443 21.53 -7.39 24.89
CA ASP A 443 20.86 -6.10 25.15
C ASP A 443 20.56 -5.96 26.65
N PRO A 444 21.53 -5.49 27.46
CA PRO A 444 21.30 -5.17 28.86
C PRO A 444 20.50 -3.87 28.95
N ALA A 445 19.50 -3.82 29.84
CA ALA A 445 18.65 -2.65 29.98
C ALA A 445 19.42 -1.45 30.55
N TYR A 446 19.85 -0.55 29.67
CA TYR A 446 20.46 0.73 30.02
C TYR A 446 19.51 1.62 30.84
N TRP A 447 20.05 2.69 31.44
CA TRP A 447 19.29 3.54 32.37
C TRP A 447 18.06 4.21 31.73
N TRP A 448 18.07 4.48 30.41
CA TRP A 448 16.94 5.08 29.70
C TRP A 448 15.79 4.08 29.48
N LYS A 449 16.09 2.79 29.25
CA LYS A 449 15.04 1.75 29.11
C LYS A 449 14.23 1.61 30.41
N HIS A 450 14.84 1.89 31.56
CA HIS A 450 14.19 1.92 32.89
C HIS A 450 13.30 3.15 33.16
N GLN A 451 13.25 4.15 32.29
CA GLN A 451 12.39 5.33 32.47
C GLN A 451 10.99 5.12 31.89
N LYS A 452 9.98 5.83 32.40
CA LYS A 452 8.64 5.81 31.79
C LYS A 452 8.67 6.50 30.42
N ARG A 453 8.12 5.83 29.40
CA ARG A 453 8.10 6.27 27.99
C ARG A 453 6.68 6.55 27.49
N ASN A 454 6.59 7.26 26.36
CA ASN A 454 5.37 7.37 25.58
C ASN A 454 5.16 6.05 24.84
N ILE A 455 4.04 5.36 25.08
CA ILE A 455 3.75 4.06 24.48
C ILE A 455 2.79 4.25 23.31
N VAL A 456 3.17 3.76 22.13
CA VAL A 456 2.27 3.66 20.97
C VAL A 456 1.90 2.20 20.79
N LEU A 457 0.62 1.87 20.97
CA LEU A 457 0.12 0.54 20.66
C LEU A 457 0.12 0.33 19.14
N VAL A 458 0.58 -0.82 18.68
CA VAL A 458 0.52 -1.24 17.27
C VAL A 458 -0.23 -2.57 17.17
N GLY A 459 -0.84 -2.83 16.02
CA GLY A 459 -1.43 -4.12 15.68
C GLY A 459 -2.15 -4.06 14.34
N LEU A 460 -2.91 -5.10 14.02
CA LEU A 460 -3.70 -5.20 12.80
C LEU A 460 -5.14 -5.60 13.15
N ASN A 461 -6.10 -4.68 12.99
CA ASN A 461 -7.49 -4.88 13.39
C ASN A 461 -7.69 -5.16 14.90
N LEU A 462 -6.90 -4.44 15.73
CA LEU A 462 -6.74 -4.50 17.21
C LEU A 462 -7.99 -4.69 18.11
N LYS A 463 -9.20 -4.65 17.56
CA LYS A 463 -10.45 -4.76 18.32
C LYS A 463 -10.57 -6.13 19.02
N GLY A 464 -10.24 -7.22 18.33
CA GLY A 464 -10.36 -8.57 18.88
C GLY A 464 -9.39 -8.78 20.05
N ASP A 465 -8.14 -8.36 19.84
CA ASP A 465 -7.02 -8.40 20.77
C ASP A 465 -7.36 -7.69 22.08
N ILE A 466 -7.85 -6.45 21.98
CA ILE A 466 -8.25 -5.64 23.14
C ILE A 466 -9.46 -6.27 23.86
N GLU A 467 -10.39 -6.92 23.17
CA GLU A 467 -11.56 -7.59 23.78
C GLU A 467 -11.18 -8.91 24.48
N GLN A 468 -10.21 -9.66 23.94
CA GLN A 468 -9.67 -10.88 24.54
C GLN A 468 -8.76 -10.60 25.74
N LEU A 469 -7.86 -9.62 25.65
CA LEU A 469 -6.93 -9.28 26.73
C LEU A 469 -7.65 -8.67 27.94
N ARG A 470 -8.79 -7.99 27.72
CA ARG A 470 -9.74 -7.64 28.79
C ARG A 470 -10.36 -8.86 29.45
N SER A 471 -10.81 -9.83 28.66
CA SER A 471 -11.39 -11.09 29.16
C SER A 471 -10.37 -11.90 29.98
N ASN A 472 -9.09 -11.81 29.62
CA ASN A 472 -7.94 -12.37 30.34
C ASN A 472 -7.33 -11.39 31.37
N ALA A 473 -8.13 -10.44 31.86
CA ALA A 473 -7.86 -9.57 33.02
C ALA A 473 -6.62 -8.63 32.95
N SER A 474 -6.06 -8.34 31.78
CA SER A 474 -5.05 -7.27 31.64
C SER A 474 -5.63 -5.92 32.04
N GLN A 475 -5.03 -5.27 33.04
CA GLN A 475 -5.44 -3.96 33.52
C GLN A 475 -5.17 -2.87 32.48
N VAL A 476 -4.09 -3.00 31.70
CA VAL A 476 -3.75 -2.08 30.61
C VAL A 476 -4.86 -2.03 29.56
N PHE A 477 -5.40 -3.19 29.16
CA PHE A 477 -6.46 -3.25 28.16
C PHE A 477 -7.86 -2.97 28.71
N LEU A 478 -8.12 -3.28 29.98
CA LEU A 478 -9.32 -2.78 30.69
C LEU A 478 -9.34 -1.23 30.70
N ASP A 479 -8.22 -0.58 30.97
CA ASP A 479 -8.12 0.88 31.03
C ASP A 479 -8.00 1.58 29.67
N TYR A 480 -7.73 0.86 28.57
CA TYR A 480 -7.47 1.39 27.22
C TYR A 480 -8.46 2.48 26.75
N ASN A 481 -9.77 2.33 27.02
CA ASN A 481 -10.82 3.29 26.62
C ASN A 481 -11.17 4.31 27.73
N THR A 482 -10.34 4.46 28.75
CA THR A 482 -10.61 5.28 29.95
C THR A 482 -9.58 6.38 30.13
N PRO A 483 -9.82 7.39 31.00
CA PRO A 483 -8.81 8.39 31.37
C PRO A 483 -7.57 7.83 32.10
N ARG A 484 -7.54 6.53 32.44
CA ARG A 484 -6.37 5.83 33.00
C ARG A 484 -5.50 5.15 31.94
N SER A 485 -5.92 5.15 30.67
CA SER A 485 -5.18 4.58 29.54
C SER A 485 -3.75 5.12 29.48
N ILE A 486 -2.78 4.21 29.36
CA ILE A 486 -1.34 4.54 29.32
C ILE A 486 -0.82 4.82 27.90
N PHE A 487 -1.67 4.59 26.90
CA PHE A 487 -1.31 4.70 25.48
C PHE A 487 -1.32 6.16 25.04
N TYR A 488 -0.19 6.61 24.51
CA TYR A 488 0.00 7.94 23.92
C TYR A 488 -0.65 8.01 22.53
N ASP A 489 -0.60 6.92 21.77
CA ASP A 489 -1.31 6.76 20.49
C ASP A 489 -1.62 5.28 20.21
N THR A 490 -2.37 5.01 19.15
CA THR A 490 -2.60 3.65 18.63
C THR A 490 -2.61 3.64 17.11
N LEU A 491 -1.79 2.77 16.52
CA LEU A 491 -1.60 2.62 15.08
C LEU A 491 -2.07 1.24 14.62
N ASP A 492 -3.06 1.23 13.73
CA ASP A 492 -3.52 0.02 13.03
C ASP A 492 -2.81 -0.05 11.66
N LEU A 493 -2.03 -1.10 11.43
CA LEU A 493 -1.22 -1.24 10.22
C LEU A 493 -2.09 -1.29 8.95
N ALA A 494 -3.27 -1.90 9.01
CA ALA A 494 -4.17 -2.00 7.87
C ALA A 494 -4.87 -0.67 7.56
N GLU A 495 -5.26 0.11 8.58
CA GLU A 495 -5.77 1.48 8.38
C GLU A 495 -4.71 2.42 7.78
N LEU A 496 -3.44 2.29 8.21
CA LEU A 496 -2.31 3.06 7.69
C LEU A 496 -1.96 2.66 6.25
N TYR A 497 -1.85 1.36 5.96
CA TYR A 497 -1.58 0.85 4.62
C TYR A 497 -2.68 1.29 3.64
N ARG A 498 -3.95 1.18 4.04
CA ARG A 498 -5.11 1.64 3.27
C ARG A 498 -5.04 3.15 2.98
N ALA A 499 -4.55 3.96 3.93
CA ALA A 499 -4.43 5.41 3.76
C ALA A 499 -3.31 5.80 2.77
N GLU A 500 -2.15 5.13 2.80
CA GLU A 500 -1.03 5.38 1.88
C GLU A 500 -1.34 4.90 0.44
N SER A 501 -1.84 3.66 0.32
CA SER A 501 -2.22 3.07 -0.97
C SER A 501 -3.36 3.85 -1.63
N GLY A 502 -4.34 4.30 -0.85
CA GLY A 502 -5.59 4.90 -1.31
C GLY A 502 -6.73 3.88 -1.48
N GLU A 503 -6.59 2.69 -0.90
CA GLU A 503 -7.56 1.61 -0.99
C GLU A 503 -8.85 1.88 -0.18
N LEU A 504 -9.92 1.14 -0.51
CA LEU A 504 -11.24 1.30 0.13
C LEU A 504 -11.47 0.35 1.33
N GLN A 505 -10.67 -0.71 1.45
CA GLN A 505 -10.81 -1.76 2.46
C GLN A 505 -9.47 -2.00 3.17
N ASN A 506 -9.52 -2.66 4.33
CA ASN A 506 -8.32 -3.18 4.99
C ASN A 506 -7.90 -4.51 4.34
N ARG A 507 -6.60 -4.78 4.29
CA ARG A 507 -6.02 -6.10 3.97
C ARG A 507 -5.64 -6.83 5.27
N GLY A 508 -5.69 -8.16 5.27
CA GLY A 508 -5.09 -9.00 6.32
C GLY A 508 -3.56 -9.00 6.25
N LEU A 509 -2.87 -9.46 7.31
CA LEU A 509 -1.43 -9.29 7.50
C LEU A 509 -0.59 -9.74 6.30
N GLU A 510 -0.68 -11.02 5.92
CA GLU A 510 -0.08 -11.64 4.74
C GLU A 510 -0.15 -10.75 3.48
N ASN A 511 -1.33 -10.17 3.22
CA ASN A 511 -1.59 -9.36 2.05
C ASN A 511 -1.10 -7.90 2.17
N VAL A 512 -0.91 -7.37 3.39
CA VAL A 512 -0.14 -6.14 3.62
C VAL A 512 1.35 -6.41 3.39
N LEU A 513 1.90 -7.45 4.02
CA LEU A 513 3.32 -7.83 3.93
C LEU A 513 3.75 -8.09 2.47
N ARG A 514 2.97 -8.88 1.73
CA ARG A 514 3.14 -9.13 0.28
C ARG A 514 3.17 -7.83 -0.52
N SER A 515 2.23 -6.91 -0.25
CA SER A 515 2.15 -5.61 -0.95
C SER A 515 3.27 -4.63 -0.58
N LEU A 516 3.93 -4.87 0.56
CA LEU A 516 5.10 -4.13 1.04
C LEU A 516 6.44 -4.82 0.70
N GLN A 517 6.39 -5.97 0.02
CA GLN A 517 7.56 -6.81 -0.32
C GLN A 517 8.33 -7.34 0.91
N VAL A 518 7.63 -7.54 2.04
CA VAL A 518 8.18 -8.21 3.23
C VAL A 518 8.04 -9.72 3.06
N LEU A 519 9.16 -10.45 3.04
CA LEU A 519 9.14 -11.92 3.15
C LEU A 519 8.68 -12.31 4.56
N HIS A 520 7.85 -13.34 4.61
CA HIS A 520 7.25 -13.86 5.83
C HIS A 520 6.99 -15.36 5.68
N VAL A 521 7.16 -16.08 6.77
CA VAL A 521 6.81 -17.49 6.96
C VAL A 521 6.11 -17.64 8.31
N ASN A 522 5.53 -18.81 8.59
CA ASN A 522 5.01 -19.15 9.91
C ASN A 522 4.03 -18.11 10.52
N LEU A 523 3.19 -17.49 9.68
CA LEU A 523 2.03 -16.70 10.14
C LEU A 523 1.04 -17.62 10.89
N HIS A 524 0.12 -17.01 11.64
CA HIS A 524 -0.73 -17.69 12.64
C HIS A 524 0.11 -18.27 13.78
N ASN A 525 1.10 -17.50 14.18
CA ASN A 525 1.90 -17.63 15.39
C ASN A 525 1.98 -16.21 15.94
N GLY A 526 1.30 -15.93 17.05
CA GLY A 526 1.11 -14.54 17.50
C GLY A 526 2.44 -13.78 17.65
N GLY A 527 3.51 -14.48 18.10
CA GLY A 527 4.86 -13.92 18.21
C GLY A 527 5.43 -13.43 16.87
N ASN A 528 5.27 -14.23 15.82
CA ASN A 528 5.65 -13.86 14.45
C ASN A 528 4.76 -12.74 13.92
N ASP A 529 3.44 -12.83 14.10
CA ASP A 529 2.50 -11.87 13.51
C ASP A 529 2.63 -10.47 14.16
N ALA A 530 2.92 -10.40 15.46
CA ALA A 530 3.31 -9.17 16.13
C ALA A 530 4.67 -8.62 15.62
N HIS A 531 5.64 -9.48 15.29
CA HIS A 531 6.92 -9.05 14.71
C HIS A 531 6.74 -8.52 13.29
N TYR A 532 6.13 -9.31 12.41
CA TYR A 532 5.87 -8.94 11.03
C TYR A 532 4.96 -7.71 10.93
N THR A 533 4.07 -7.46 11.89
CA THR A 533 3.30 -6.20 11.96
C THR A 533 4.18 -4.98 12.23
N LEU A 534 5.20 -5.06 13.11
CA LEU A 534 6.18 -3.97 13.24
C LEU A 534 7.10 -3.85 12.03
N HIS A 535 7.53 -4.96 11.42
CA HIS A 535 8.29 -4.95 10.17
C HIS A 535 7.48 -4.26 9.05
N GLY A 536 6.20 -4.62 8.90
CA GLY A 536 5.25 -4.00 7.99
C GLY A 536 5.05 -2.50 8.26
N LEU A 537 5.01 -2.08 9.53
CA LEU A 537 4.97 -0.66 9.90
C LEU A 537 6.25 0.07 9.44
N VAL A 538 7.44 -0.44 9.77
CA VAL A 538 8.73 0.14 9.34
C VAL A 538 8.79 0.24 7.81
N ARG A 539 8.46 -0.84 7.11
CA ARG A 539 8.48 -0.92 5.65
C ARG A 539 7.50 0.05 4.99
N LEU A 540 6.30 0.20 5.57
CA LEU A 540 5.28 1.17 5.14
C LEU A 540 5.75 2.61 5.38
N MET A 541 6.42 2.89 6.50
CA MET A 541 6.96 4.22 6.80
C MET A 541 8.06 4.61 5.80
N MET A 542 8.98 3.70 5.47
CA MET A 542 9.98 3.91 4.41
C MET A 542 9.34 4.20 3.05
N LYS A 543 8.34 3.40 2.65
CA LYS A 543 7.56 3.59 1.42
C LYS A 543 6.85 4.97 1.40
N ALA A 544 6.19 5.34 2.48
CA ALA A 544 5.49 6.61 2.62
C ALA A 544 6.45 7.82 2.58
N ALA A 545 7.70 7.65 3.02
CA ALA A 545 8.78 8.63 2.91
C ALA A 545 9.42 8.69 1.50
N GLY A 546 8.83 8.02 0.51
CA GLY A 546 9.26 8.07 -0.89
C GLY A 546 10.54 7.30 -1.20
N GLU A 547 10.93 6.35 -0.35
CA GLU A 547 12.10 5.48 -0.58
C GLU A 547 12.12 4.94 -2.02
N LYS A 548 13.25 5.12 -2.70
CA LYS A 548 13.49 4.55 -4.03
C LYS A 548 14.20 3.20 -3.91
N PRO A 549 13.73 2.13 -4.59
CA PRO A 549 14.44 0.86 -4.64
C PRO A 549 15.84 1.02 -5.26
N TRP A 550 16.87 0.69 -4.47
CA TRP A 550 18.30 0.85 -4.77
C TRP A 550 18.77 0.19 -6.09
N ALA A 551 18.04 -0.81 -6.58
CA ALA A 551 18.43 -1.65 -7.71
C ALA A 551 18.30 -1.00 -9.11
N TYR A 552 17.43 0.01 -9.32
CA TYR A 552 17.08 0.44 -10.68
C TYR A 552 17.82 1.70 -11.20
N GLU A 553 17.97 2.77 -10.41
CA GLU A 553 18.46 4.07 -10.93
C GLU A 553 19.91 4.05 -11.45
N LYS A 554 20.73 3.09 -11.01
CA LYS A 554 22.10 2.91 -11.53
C LYS A 554 22.11 2.37 -12.96
N GLU A 555 21.13 1.56 -13.34
CA GLU A 555 21.10 0.96 -14.67
C GLU A 555 20.60 1.96 -15.73
N GLU A 556 19.64 2.82 -15.39
CA GLU A 556 19.23 3.93 -16.28
C GLU A 556 20.36 4.94 -16.46
N ARG A 557 20.99 5.40 -15.37
CA ARG A 557 22.12 6.36 -15.48
C ARG A 557 23.30 5.78 -16.26
N ALA A 558 23.57 4.47 -16.15
CA ALA A 558 24.58 3.80 -16.97
C ALA A 558 24.20 3.77 -18.46
N LYS A 559 22.93 3.49 -18.78
CA LYS A 559 22.43 3.48 -20.17
C LYS A 559 22.47 4.88 -20.80
N GLU A 560 22.07 5.91 -20.06
CA GLU A 560 22.19 7.31 -20.50
C GLU A 560 23.65 7.72 -20.76
N SER A 561 24.60 7.30 -19.91
CA SER A 561 26.02 7.63 -20.07
C SER A 561 26.75 6.85 -21.18
N THR A 562 26.09 5.88 -21.83
CA THR A 562 26.72 4.98 -22.83
C THR A 562 26.22 5.22 -24.27
N GLN A 563 25.41 6.25 -24.51
CA GLN A 563 25.14 6.72 -25.89
C GLN A 563 26.26 7.67 -26.36
N PRO A 564 27.00 7.34 -27.45
CA PRO A 564 27.91 8.29 -28.06
C PRO A 564 27.12 9.46 -28.67
N LYS A 565 27.54 10.69 -28.39
CA LYS A 565 27.16 11.83 -29.23
C LYS A 565 28.08 11.85 -30.45
N GLU A 566 27.57 11.43 -31.59
CA GLU A 566 28.20 11.74 -32.88
C GLU A 566 27.90 13.20 -33.20
N GLU A 567 28.94 14.04 -33.23
CA GLU A 567 28.86 15.42 -33.71
C GLU A 567 29.10 15.44 -35.23
N PRO A 568 28.27 16.14 -36.03
CA PRO A 568 28.46 16.18 -37.48
C PRO A 568 29.58 17.16 -37.86
N GLU A 569 30.64 16.67 -38.52
CA GLU A 569 31.67 17.52 -39.13
C GLU A 569 31.12 18.26 -40.35
N GLU A 570 31.13 19.60 -40.33
CA GLU A 570 30.61 20.43 -41.43
C GLU A 570 31.75 20.88 -42.38
N GLU A 571 32.06 20.06 -43.40
CA GLU A 571 33.12 20.37 -44.36
C GLU A 571 32.70 21.48 -45.36
N SER A 572 33.02 22.73 -45.03
CA SER A 572 32.80 23.87 -45.92
C SER A 572 34.02 24.21 -46.79
N LYS A 573 33.94 23.88 -48.09
CA LYS A 573 34.88 24.34 -49.12
C LYS A 573 34.15 24.90 -50.34
N LYS A 574 34.26 26.21 -50.58
CA LYS A 574 34.23 26.78 -51.93
C LYS A 574 35.00 28.10 -51.97
N SER A 575 36.12 28.07 -52.68
CA SER A 575 36.92 29.24 -53.04
C SER A 575 36.41 29.86 -54.36
N GLN A 576 37.05 30.96 -54.78
CA GLN A 576 36.75 31.76 -55.98
C GLN A 576 35.48 32.63 -55.87
N GLU A 577 35.37 33.86 -56.39
CA GLU A 577 36.27 34.92 -56.95
C GLU A 577 35.31 36.11 -57.30
N LYS A 578 35.67 37.39 -57.54
CA LYS A 578 36.86 38.27 -57.38
C LYS A 578 36.41 39.72 -57.72
N LEU A 579 37.17 40.75 -57.31
CA LEU A 579 37.01 42.19 -57.65
C LEU A 579 35.69 42.86 -57.20
N GLY A 580 35.61 44.18 -56.98
CA GLY A 580 36.61 45.25 -56.83
C GLY A 580 36.19 46.16 -55.66
N GLY A 581 37.07 46.94 -55.01
CA GLY A 581 37.70 48.18 -55.53
C GLY A 581 36.81 49.38 -55.16
N GLU A 582 37.27 50.53 -54.65
CA GLU A 582 38.60 51.15 -54.39
C GLU A 582 38.44 52.02 -53.12
N SER A 583 39.25 51.95 -52.04
CA SER A 583 40.66 52.32 -51.82
C SER A 583 40.97 53.83 -51.71
N THR A 584 41.35 54.29 -50.53
CA THR A 584 42.18 55.47 -50.16
C THR A 584 42.21 55.58 -48.61
N GLU A 585 43.28 55.99 -47.90
CA GLU A 585 44.73 56.02 -48.15
C GLU A 585 45.50 56.23 -46.81
N VAL A 586 46.78 56.67 -46.84
CA VAL A 586 47.70 56.97 -45.70
C VAL A 586 48.32 55.70 -45.08
N GLU A 587 49.52 55.26 -45.51
CA GLU A 587 50.88 55.75 -45.18
C GLU A 587 51.32 55.46 -43.73
N ILE A 588 52.54 54.98 -43.43
CA ILE A 588 53.79 54.83 -44.23
C ILE A 588 54.26 53.36 -44.19
#